data_AF-A0A522WZY1-F1
#
_entry.id   AF-A0A522WZY1-F1
#
_cell.length_a   1.000
_cell.length_b   1.000
_cell.length_c   1.000
_cell.angle_alpha   90.00
_cell.angle_beta   90.00
_cell.angle_gamma   90.00
#
_symmetry.space_group_name_H-M   'P 1'
#
loop_
_entity.id
_entity.type
_entity.pdbx_description
1 polymer ?
#
loop_
_entity_poly.entity_id
_entity_poly.type
_entity_poly.pdbx_seq_one_letter_code
_entity_poly.pdbx_strand_id
1 'polypeptide(L)'
;MPLNAVKAAFDSLKADFRDARFPVVAGRLAGESMVWGESLLDIFRRGGRSELEALDSLARFWVLRYRGMPVPADLTGAPAGVGFVLAFTAFPYLDVMMDVWELGELAEPAEADRLRVRCLFDGVDEGGIVTAERAGGGWRFDLMPLYRDKVRALDAFVASRFGGSFDSFVRHYVAEHDLDFDFDQAWRPLNGA
;
A
#
# COMPACT_ATOMS: atom_id res chain seq x y z
N MET A 1 -17.54 -18.42 -17.23
CA MET A 1 -17.25 -16.97 -17.21
C MET A 1 -16.81 -16.47 -15.83
N PRO A 2 -15.62 -16.86 -15.30
CA PRO A 2 -15.11 -16.27 -14.06
C PRO A 2 -14.27 -14.99 -14.27
N LEU A 3 -13.46 -14.92 -15.34
CA LEU A 3 -12.47 -13.83 -15.51
C LEU A 3 -13.09 -12.44 -15.74
N ASN A 4 -14.10 -12.30 -16.61
CA ASN A 4 -14.74 -10.99 -16.86
C ASN A 4 -15.37 -10.40 -15.59
N ALA A 5 -15.92 -11.25 -14.71
CA ALA A 5 -16.47 -10.81 -13.43
C ALA A 5 -15.38 -10.33 -12.47
N VAL A 6 -14.20 -10.97 -12.47
CA VAL A 6 -13.03 -10.50 -11.72
C VAL A 6 -12.54 -9.17 -12.26
N LYS A 7 -12.41 -9.02 -13.59
CA LYS A 7 -11.99 -7.75 -14.21
C LYS A 7 -12.93 -6.60 -13.85
N ALA A 8 -14.24 -6.80 -13.99
CA ALA A 8 -15.24 -5.80 -13.61
C ALA A 8 -15.20 -5.45 -12.11
N ALA A 9 -15.00 -6.45 -11.24
CA ALA A 9 -14.81 -6.20 -9.82
C ALA A 9 -13.52 -5.40 -9.57
N PHE A 10 -12.43 -5.72 -10.27
CA PHE A 10 -11.17 -4.98 -10.14
C PHE A 10 -11.30 -3.53 -10.60
N ASP A 11 -11.98 -3.26 -11.71
CA ASP A 11 -12.26 -1.89 -12.17
C ASP A 11 -13.09 -1.10 -11.14
N SER A 12 -14.05 -1.76 -10.49
CA SER A 12 -14.79 -1.17 -9.37
C SER A 12 -13.89 -0.89 -8.17
N LEU A 13 -12.90 -1.73 -7.87
CA LEU A 13 -11.92 -1.48 -6.81
C LEU A 13 -11.07 -0.25 -7.13
N LYS A 14 -10.63 -0.10 -8.39
CA LYS A 14 -9.92 1.10 -8.86
C LYS A 14 -10.77 2.36 -8.69
N ALA A 15 -12.06 2.29 -9.00
CA ALA A 15 -12.98 3.40 -8.77
C ALA A 15 -13.09 3.76 -7.27
N ASP A 16 -13.23 2.76 -6.39
CA ASP A 16 -13.27 3.00 -4.93
C ASP A 16 -11.97 3.65 -4.42
N PHE A 17 -10.80 3.34 -5.00
CA PHE A 17 -9.54 4.05 -4.70
C PHE A 17 -9.57 5.51 -5.14
N ARG A 18 -9.99 5.78 -6.38
CA ARG A 18 -10.10 7.16 -6.92
C ARG A 18 -11.05 8.03 -6.09
N ASP A 19 -12.13 7.44 -5.60
CA ASP A 19 -13.12 8.13 -4.78
C ASP A 19 -12.74 8.16 -3.27
N ALA A 20 -11.52 7.73 -2.92
CA ALA A 20 -11.00 7.67 -1.55
C ALA A 20 -11.89 6.88 -0.57
N ARG A 21 -12.60 5.85 -1.05
CA ARG A 21 -13.49 4.99 -0.25
C ARG A 21 -12.69 3.90 0.48
N PHE A 22 -11.66 4.30 1.22
CA PHE A 22 -10.69 3.40 1.82
C PHE A 22 -11.25 2.31 2.74
N PRO A 23 -12.32 2.53 3.52
CA PRO A 23 -12.95 1.44 4.29
C PRO A 23 -13.53 0.33 3.38
N VAL A 24 -14.07 0.70 2.22
CA VAL A 24 -14.61 -0.25 1.24
C VAL A 24 -13.46 -1.00 0.57
N VAL A 25 -12.40 -0.28 0.16
CA VAL A 25 -11.19 -0.86 -0.41
C VAL A 25 -10.58 -1.89 0.56
N ALA A 26 -10.40 -1.52 1.83
CA ALA A 26 -9.81 -2.41 2.85
C ALA A 26 -10.59 -3.72 3.01
N GLY A 27 -11.93 -3.68 2.92
CA GLY A 27 -12.79 -4.87 2.94
C GLY A 27 -12.64 -5.78 1.71
N ARG A 28 -12.02 -5.28 0.64
CA ARG A 28 -11.83 -5.97 -0.64
C ARG A 28 -10.38 -6.44 -0.86
N LEU A 29 -9.51 -6.29 0.13
CA LEU A 29 -8.14 -6.81 0.08
C LEU A 29 -8.09 -8.26 0.56
N ALA A 30 -7.14 -9.06 0.08
CA ALA A 30 -6.91 -10.45 0.48
C ALA A 30 -5.42 -10.79 0.45
N GLY A 31 -5.11 -12.05 0.81
CA GLY A 31 -3.77 -12.61 0.67
C GLY A 31 -2.70 -11.88 1.49
N GLU A 32 -1.52 -11.73 0.89
CA GLU A 32 -0.34 -11.15 1.51
C GLU A 32 -0.57 -9.70 1.93
N SER A 33 -1.38 -8.95 1.18
CA SER A 33 -1.73 -7.55 1.52
C SER A 33 -2.32 -7.44 2.93
N MET A 34 -3.14 -8.42 3.34
CA MET A 34 -3.73 -8.44 4.68
C MET A 34 -2.68 -8.74 5.75
N VAL A 35 -1.84 -9.75 5.52
CA VAL A 35 -0.76 -10.11 6.47
C VAL A 35 0.23 -8.95 6.65
N TRP A 36 0.61 -8.32 5.54
CA TRP A 36 1.48 -7.15 5.54
C TRP A 36 0.86 -5.98 6.29
N GLY A 37 -0.41 -5.66 6.02
CA GLY A 37 -1.12 -4.56 6.68
C GLY A 37 -1.25 -4.76 8.20
N GLU A 38 -1.44 -6.00 8.66
CA GLU A 38 -1.45 -6.32 10.10
C GLU A 38 -0.08 -6.10 10.74
N SER A 39 0.98 -6.66 10.14
CA SER A 39 2.37 -6.48 10.60
C SER A 39 2.74 -5.00 10.68
N LEU A 40 2.37 -4.25 9.65
CA LEU A 40 2.68 -2.83 9.53
C LEU A 40 1.98 -1.99 10.61
N LEU A 41 0.75 -2.35 11.02
CA LEU A 41 0.07 -1.71 12.16
C LEU A 41 0.75 -2.02 13.49
N ASP A 42 1.33 -3.20 13.68
CA ASP A 42 2.11 -3.52 14.89
C ASP A 42 3.41 -2.70 14.91
N ILE A 43 4.13 -2.65 13.78
CA ILE A 43 5.34 -1.82 13.62
C ILE A 43 5.02 -0.34 13.85
N PHE A 44 3.90 0.18 13.33
CA PHE A 44 3.45 1.54 13.59
C PHE A 44 3.21 1.85 15.07
N ARG A 45 2.86 0.87 15.90
CA ARG A 45 2.68 1.10 17.34
C ARG A 45 3.98 0.93 18.11
N ARG A 46 4.72 -0.15 17.82
CA ARG A 46 5.78 -0.65 18.71
C ARG A 46 7.17 -0.61 18.10
N GLY A 47 7.28 -0.54 16.78
CA GLY A 47 8.55 -0.55 16.06
C GLY A 47 9.42 0.64 16.44
N GLY A 48 10.68 0.34 16.79
CA GLY A 48 11.71 1.33 16.99
C GLY A 48 12.46 1.61 15.70
N ARG A 49 13.56 2.37 15.81
CA ARG A 49 14.32 2.83 14.66
C ARG A 49 14.78 1.67 13.75
N SER A 50 15.29 0.59 14.33
CA SER A 50 15.81 -0.55 13.57
C SER A 50 14.71 -1.27 12.77
N GLU A 51 13.53 -1.45 13.35
CA GLU A 51 12.37 -2.03 12.65
C GLU A 51 11.90 -1.11 11.51
N LEU A 52 11.89 0.21 11.73
CA LEU A 52 11.53 1.17 10.69
C LEU A 52 12.56 1.24 9.57
N GLU A 53 13.85 1.14 9.88
CA GLU A 53 14.93 1.10 8.88
C GLU A 53 14.90 -0.18 8.03
N ALA A 54 14.26 -1.24 8.51
CA ALA A 54 14.05 -2.49 7.76
C ALA A 54 12.81 -2.45 6.85
N LEU A 55 11.88 -1.51 7.05
CA LEU A 55 10.73 -1.31 6.16
C LEU A 55 11.17 -0.79 4.80
N ASP A 56 10.42 -1.10 3.75
CA ASP A 56 10.54 -0.41 2.48
C ASP A 56 10.23 1.09 2.60
N SER A 57 10.63 1.89 1.60
CA SER A 57 10.48 3.35 1.65
C SER A 57 9.04 3.81 1.78
N LEU A 58 8.07 3.10 1.21
CA LEU A 58 6.66 3.51 1.20
C LEU A 58 6.02 3.26 2.57
N ALA A 59 6.19 2.07 3.15
CA ALA A 59 5.76 1.77 4.51
C ALA A 59 6.47 2.64 5.54
N ARG A 60 7.78 2.84 5.40
CA ARG A 60 8.54 3.72 6.30
C ARG A 60 8.03 5.15 6.23
N PHE A 61 7.80 5.66 5.03
CA PHE A 61 7.27 7.01 4.81
C PHE A 61 5.92 7.18 5.50
N TRP A 62 5.03 6.20 5.32
CA TRP A 62 3.75 6.15 6.00
C TRP A 62 3.89 6.21 7.53
N VAL A 63 4.70 5.34 8.14
CA VAL A 63 4.88 5.32 9.59
C VAL A 63 5.38 6.67 10.09
N LEU A 64 6.47 7.18 9.51
CA LEU A 64 7.08 8.42 9.95
C LEU A 64 6.11 9.59 9.78
N ARG A 65 5.39 9.67 8.66
CA ARG A 65 4.42 10.73 8.38
C ARG A 65 3.37 10.83 9.48
N TYR A 66 2.80 9.71 9.93
CA TYR A 66 1.76 9.72 10.95
C TYR A 66 2.27 9.83 12.38
N ARG A 67 3.49 9.34 12.65
CA ARG A 67 4.11 9.48 13.98
C ARG A 67 4.73 10.86 14.22
N GLY A 68 5.22 11.53 13.18
CA GLY A 68 5.86 12.83 13.34
C GLY A 68 4.89 14.01 13.44
N MET A 69 3.59 13.82 13.20
CA MET A 69 2.59 14.86 13.46
C MET A 69 2.56 15.22 14.96
N PRO A 70 2.17 16.46 15.35
CA PRO A 70 2.18 16.89 16.76
C PRO A 70 1.29 16.01 17.65
N VAL A 71 0.18 15.52 17.09
CA VAL A 71 -0.64 14.47 17.68
C VAL A 71 -0.60 13.27 16.73
N PRO A 72 0.06 12.16 17.11
CA PRO A 72 0.07 10.95 16.29
C PRO A 72 -1.33 10.43 16.02
N ALA A 73 -1.53 9.82 14.85
CA ALA A 73 -2.79 9.17 14.53
C ALA A 73 -3.05 7.97 15.45
N ASP A 74 -4.25 7.91 16.04
CA ASP A 74 -4.72 6.71 16.74
C ASP A 74 -5.28 5.71 15.74
N LEU A 75 -4.54 4.62 15.52
CA LEU A 75 -4.94 3.49 14.68
C LEU A 75 -5.29 2.26 15.53
N THR A 76 -5.61 2.44 16.82
CA THR A 76 -6.05 1.35 17.69
C THR A 76 -7.34 0.74 17.15
N GLY A 77 -7.36 -0.60 17.04
CA GLY A 77 -8.50 -1.32 16.49
C GLY A 77 -8.66 -1.25 14.97
N ALA A 78 -7.77 -0.54 14.25
CA ALA A 78 -7.79 -0.57 12.79
C ALA A 78 -7.55 -2.01 12.27
N PRO A 79 -8.38 -2.51 11.33
CA PRO A 79 -8.20 -3.83 10.75
C PRO A 79 -6.99 -3.84 9.80
N ALA A 80 -6.44 -5.03 9.57
CA ALA A 80 -5.26 -5.23 8.74
C ALA A 80 -5.33 -4.56 7.35
N GLY A 81 -6.48 -4.64 6.68
CA GLY A 81 -6.69 -4.00 5.38
C GLY A 81 -6.54 -2.48 5.42
N VAL A 82 -6.87 -1.82 6.54
CA VAL A 82 -6.64 -0.37 6.71
C VAL A 82 -5.14 -0.07 6.79
N GLY A 83 -4.37 -0.88 7.50
CA GLY A 83 -2.90 -0.76 7.55
C GLY A 83 -2.27 -0.80 6.16
N PHE A 84 -2.70 -1.76 5.33
CA PHE A 84 -2.25 -1.85 3.94
C PHE A 84 -2.67 -0.62 3.12
N VAL A 85 -3.96 -0.23 3.14
CA VAL A 85 -4.44 0.89 2.32
C VAL A 85 -3.69 2.17 2.66
N LEU A 86 -3.51 2.47 3.95
CA LEU A 86 -2.84 3.71 4.37
C LEU A 86 -1.38 3.78 3.89
N ALA A 87 -0.67 2.66 3.88
CA ALA A 87 0.69 2.59 3.34
C ALA A 87 0.69 2.65 1.80
N PHE A 88 -0.21 1.89 1.17
CA PHE A 88 -0.35 1.84 -0.28
C PHE A 88 -0.66 3.21 -0.89
N THR A 89 -1.43 4.05 -0.20
CA THR A 89 -1.79 5.42 -0.63
C THR A 89 -0.96 6.50 0.06
N ALA A 90 0.13 6.13 0.74
CA ALA A 90 0.90 7.08 1.55
C ALA A 90 1.54 8.19 0.70
N PHE A 91 1.89 7.88 -0.54
CA PHE A 91 2.46 8.79 -1.51
C PHE A 91 1.54 8.89 -2.75
N PRO A 92 0.58 9.85 -2.76
CA PRO A 92 -0.49 9.89 -3.76
C PRO A 92 -0.04 10.01 -5.21
N TYR A 93 1.17 10.54 -5.45
CA TYR A 93 1.75 10.62 -6.79
C TYR A 93 1.91 9.25 -7.46
N LEU A 94 1.96 8.17 -6.68
CA LEU A 94 2.03 6.79 -7.18
C LEU A 94 0.65 6.16 -7.39
N ASP A 95 -0.45 6.82 -7.00
CA ASP A 95 -1.79 6.25 -7.18
C ASP A 95 -2.18 6.12 -8.66
N VAL A 96 -1.56 6.92 -9.54
CA VAL A 96 -1.66 6.74 -10.99
C VAL A 96 -1.26 5.33 -11.44
N MET A 97 -0.36 4.65 -10.71
CA MET A 97 0.01 3.26 -10.99
C MET A 97 -1.19 2.32 -10.85
N MET A 98 -2.11 2.58 -9.91
CA MET A 98 -3.34 1.80 -9.78
C MET A 98 -4.26 2.02 -10.99
N ASP A 99 -4.31 3.24 -11.54
CA ASP A 99 -5.16 3.59 -12.67
C ASP A 99 -4.72 2.92 -13.97
N VAL A 100 -3.42 2.77 -14.20
CA VAL A 100 -2.86 2.13 -15.41
C VAL A 100 -2.65 0.62 -15.27
N TRP A 101 -2.92 0.06 -14.08
CA TRP A 101 -2.79 -1.36 -13.84
C TRP A 101 -4.05 -2.12 -14.27
N GLU A 102 -3.87 -3.21 -15.00
CA GLU A 102 -4.93 -3.98 -15.61
C GLU A 102 -4.79 -5.47 -15.32
N LEU A 103 -5.92 -6.16 -15.25
CA LEU A 103 -5.94 -7.63 -15.18
C LEU A 103 -5.99 -8.21 -16.60
N GLY A 104 -4.94 -8.94 -16.97
CA GLY A 104 -4.75 -9.62 -18.24
C GLY A 104 -5.42 -10.99 -18.29
N GLU A 105 -4.67 -12.00 -18.70
CA GLU A 105 -5.13 -13.39 -18.83
C GLU A 105 -4.91 -14.21 -17.56
N LEU A 106 -5.52 -15.38 -17.48
CA LEU A 106 -5.27 -16.32 -16.39
C LEU A 106 -3.83 -16.81 -16.43
N ALA A 107 -3.13 -16.72 -15.30
CA ALA A 107 -1.78 -17.25 -15.15
C ALA A 107 -1.80 -18.78 -14.96
N GLU A 108 -2.88 -19.31 -14.36
CA GLU A 108 -3.08 -20.72 -14.01
C GLU A 108 -4.55 -21.12 -14.28
N PRO A 109 -4.86 -22.42 -14.40
CA PRO A 109 -6.24 -22.89 -14.50
C PRO A 109 -7.10 -22.35 -13.35
N ALA A 110 -8.31 -21.91 -13.67
CA ALA A 110 -9.23 -21.32 -12.69
C ALA A 110 -9.65 -22.33 -11.63
N GLU A 111 -9.62 -21.91 -10.36
CA GLU A 111 -10.22 -22.63 -9.24
C GLU A 111 -11.60 -22.01 -8.91
N ALA A 112 -12.43 -22.74 -8.16
CA ALA A 112 -13.82 -22.34 -7.91
C ALA A 112 -13.93 -20.97 -7.21
N ASP A 113 -13.07 -20.72 -6.22
CA ASP A 113 -13.09 -19.53 -5.38
C ASP A 113 -11.80 -18.70 -5.47
N ARG A 114 -10.90 -19.03 -6.41
CA ARG A 114 -9.61 -18.37 -6.55
C ARG A 114 -9.16 -18.32 -8.00
N LEU A 115 -8.66 -17.17 -8.42
CA LEU A 115 -8.12 -16.93 -9.75
C LEU A 115 -6.76 -16.24 -9.61
N ARG A 116 -5.80 -16.70 -10.40
CA ARG A 116 -4.50 -16.04 -10.53
C ARG A 116 -4.41 -15.44 -11.91
N VAL A 117 -4.26 -14.13 -11.97
CA VAL A 117 -4.40 -13.35 -13.19
C VAL A 117 -3.10 -12.57 -13.41
N ARG A 118 -2.57 -12.61 -14.63
CA ARG A 118 -1.43 -11.77 -15.01
C ARG A 118 -1.85 -10.31 -14.99
N CYS A 119 -0.93 -9.46 -14.61
CA CYS A 119 -1.17 -8.03 -14.53
C CYS A 119 -0.42 -7.32 -15.63
N LEU A 120 -1.07 -6.34 -16.23
CA LEU A 120 -0.49 -5.49 -17.25
C LEU A 120 -0.33 -4.09 -16.69
N PHE A 121 0.78 -3.46 -16.99
CA PHE A 121 1.03 -2.05 -16.71
C PHE A 121 1.01 -1.31 -18.06
N ASP A 122 0.00 -0.47 -18.28
CA ASP A 122 -0.21 0.21 -19.57
C ASP A 122 -0.20 -0.78 -20.77
N GLY A 123 -0.89 -1.92 -20.60
CA GLY A 123 -0.97 -2.99 -21.59
C GLY A 123 0.26 -3.91 -21.68
N VAL A 124 1.33 -3.66 -20.91
CA VAL A 124 2.56 -4.47 -20.93
C VAL A 124 2.58 -5.46 -19.77
N ASP A 125 2.80 -6.75 -20.06
CA ASP A 125 2.98 -7.79 -19.05
C ASP A 125 4.40 -7.71 -18.46
N GLU A 126 4.51 -7.22 -17.23
CA GLU A 126 5.77 -7.14 -16.48
C GLU A 126 5.98 -8.34 -15.54
N GLY A 127 5.16 -9.39 -15.66
CA GLY A 127 5.28 -10.62 -14.87
C GLY A 127 4.57 -10.58 -13.51
N GLY A 128 3.82 -9.52 -13.21
CA GLY A 128 3.01 -9.43 -12.00
C GLY A 128 1.82 -10.40 -12.02
N ILE A 129 1.52 -11.05 -10.88
CA ILE A 129 0.36 -11.94 -10.73
C ILE A 129 -0.48 -11.46 -9.56
N VAL A 130 -1.75 -11.14 -9.82
CA VAL A 130 -2.76 -10.87 -8.80
C VAL A 130 -3.52 -12.14 -8.49
N THR A 131 -3.68 -12.40 -7.20
CA THR A 131 -4.61 -13.40 -6.70
C THR A 131 -5.94 -12.71 -6.39
N ALA A 132 -7.01 -13.15 -7.05
CA ALA A 132 -8.37 -12.76 -6.77
C ALA A 132 -9.09 -13.92 -6.08
N GLU A 133 -9.70 -13.65 -4.93
CA GLU A 133 -10.39 -14.65 -4.10
C GLU A 133 -11.85 -14.28 -3.91
N ARG A 134 -12.71 -15.28 -3.94
CA ARG A 134 -14.15 -15.09 -3.76
C ARG A 134 -14.48 -15.09 -2.27
N ALA A 135 -15.16 -14.04 -1.80
CA ALA A 135 -15.63 -13.95 -0.42
C ALA A 135 -16.84 -13.03 -0.31
N GLY A 136 -17.80 -13.37 0.57
CA GLY A 136 -18.93 -12.50 0.91
C GLY A 136 -19.81 -12.08 -0.28
N GLY A 137 -19.90 -12.91 -1.33
CA GLY A 137 -20.65 -12.59 -2.56
C GLY A 137 -19.91 -11.72 -3.57
N GLY A 138 -18.64 -11.37 -3.33
CA GLY A 138 -17.80 -10.57 -4.22
C GLY A 138 -16.41 -11.14 -4.42
N TRP A 139 -15.53 -10.32 -5.03
CA TRP A 139 -14.12 -10.61 -5.25
C TRP A 139 -13.24 -9.70 -4.38
N ARG A 140 -12.23 -10.31 -3.77
CA ARG A 140 -11.16 -9.65 -3.03
C ARG A 140 -9.84 -9.86 -3.75
N PHE A 141 -8.88 -8.96 -3.57
CA PHE A 141 -7.65 -8.92 -4.35
C PHE A 141 -6.42 -8.77 -3.46
N ASP A 142 -5.37 -9.52 -3.78
CA ASP A 142 -4.05 -9.28 -3.22
C ASP A 142 -3.29 -8.26 -4.09
N LEU A 143 -3.05 -7.06 -3.54
CA LEU A 143 -2.40 -5.94 -4.21
C LEU A 143 -0.91 -5.83 -3.91
N MET A 144 -0.31 -6.81 -3.21
CA MET A 144 1.13 -6.80 -2.93
C MET A 144 2.03 -6.68 -4.17
N PRO A 145 1.70 -7.27 -5.34
CA PRO A 145 2.48 -7.03 -6.55
C PRO A 145 2.59 -5.53 -6.88
N LEU A 146 1.46 -4.82 -6.98
CA LEU A 146 1.45 -3.38 -7.26
C LEU A 146 2.09 -2.56 -6.13
N TYR A 147 1.91 -2.96 -4.87
CA TYR A 147 2.59 -2.32 -3.75
C TYR A 147 4.12 -2.36 -3.93
N ARG A 148 4.68 -3.53 -4.29
CA ARG A 148 6.12 -3.66 -4.55
C ARG A 148 6.58 -2.81 -5.74
N ASP A 149 5.73 -2.65 -6.74
CA ASP A 149 6.04 -1.80 -7.90
C ASP A 149 6.08 -0.32 -7.49
N LYS A 150 5.14 0.12 -6.66
CA LYS A 150 5.14 1.46 -6.04
C LYS A 150 6.40 1.69 -5.20
N VAL A 151 6.81 0.70 -4.40
CA VAL A 151 8.05 0.76 -3.61
C VAL A 151 9.26 0.98 -4.52
N ARG A 152 9.39 0.19 -5.59
CA ARG A 152 10.51 0.35 -6.55
C ARG A 152 10.53 1.73 -7.19
N ALA A 153 9.36 2.27 -7.54
CA ALA A 153 9.24 3.62 -8.09
C ALA A 153 9.67 4.70 -7.08
N LEU A 154 9.25 4.58 -5.81
CA LEU A 154 9.66 5.51 -4.75
C LEU A 154 11.17 5.40 -4.46
N ASP A 155 11.72 4.19 -4.38
CA ASP A 155 13.15 3.99 -4.15
C ASP A 155 13.99 4.60 -5.28
N ALA A 156 13.58 4.44 -6.54
CA ALA A 156 14.24 5.06 -7.68
C ALA A 156 14.17 6.60 -7.63
N PHE A 157 13.04 7.16 -7.20
CA PHE A 157 12.88 8.58 -6.98
C PHE A 157 13.80 9.09 -5.85
N VAL A 158 13.85 8.39 -4.71
CA VAL A 158 14.71 8.74 -3.57
C VAL A 158 16.19 8.66 -3.96
N ALA A 159 16.59 7.62 -4.67
CA ALA A 159 17.95 7.46 -5.17
C ALA A 159 18.35 8.61 -6.10
N SER A 160 17.51 8.94 -7.09
CA SER A 160 17.82 9.93 -8.11
C SER A 160 17.76 11.38 -7.62
N ARG A 161 16.86 11.71 -6.69
CA ARG A 161 16.62 13.10 -6.25
C ARG A 161 17.27 13.44 -4.92
N PHE A 162 17.50 12.44 -4.07
CA PHE A 162 18.03 12.63 -2.71
C PHE A 162 19.29 11.81 -2.45
N GLY A 163 19.91 11.25 -3.49
CA GLY A 163 21.16 10.48 -3.38
C GLY A 163 21.02 9.20 -2.54
N GLY A 164 19.81 8.66 -2.44
CA GLY A 164 19.49 7.48 -1.61
C GLY A 164 19.23 7.81 -0.13
N SER A 165 19.33 9.08 0.27
CA SER A 165 19.00 9.48 1.65
C SER A 165 17.50 9.60 1.84
N PHE A 166 16.91 8.60 2.50
CA PHE A 166 15.50 8.61 2.85
C PHE A 166 15.13 9.76 3.80
N ASP A 167 15.97 10.05 4.80
CA ASP A 167 15.76 11.17 5.72
C ASP A 167 15.72 12.52 5.00
N SER A 168 16.55 12.70 3.97
CA SER A 168 16.55 13.90 3.14
C SER A 168 15.25 14.04 2.35
N PHE A 169 14.73 12.93 1.82
CA PHE A 169 13.42 12.89 1.16
C PHE A 169 12.30 13.32 2.11
N VAL A 170 12.23 12.75 3.33
CA VAL A 170 11.18 13.09 4.30
C VAL A 170 11.27 14.56 4.73
N ARG A 171 12.47 15.08 4.99
CA ARG A 171 12.69 16.51 5.31
C ARG A 171 12.23 17.43 4.20
N HIS A 172 12.54 17.07 2.94
CA HIS A 172 12.08 17.85 1.80
C HIS A 172 10.55 17.83 1.69
N TYR A 173 9.92 16.65 1.83
CA TYR A 173 8.47 16.52 1.80
C TYR A 173 7.79 17.36 2.88
N VAL A 174 8.25 17.27 4.13
CA VAL A 174 7.73 18.06 5.26
C VAL A 174 7.83 19.57 4.99
N ALA A 175 8.97 20.03 4.47
CA ALA A 175 9.19 21.43 4.16
C ALA A 175 8.35 21.92 2.97
N GLU A 176 8.22 21.12 1.90
CA GLU A 176 7.41 21.45 0.72
C GLU A 176 5.92 21.56 1.06
N HIS A 177 5.46 20.78 2.02
CA HIS A 177 4.06 20.73 2.45
C HIS A 177 3.76 21.56 3.71
N ASP A 178 4.73 22.33 4.23
CA ASP A 178 4.61 23.17 5.44
C ASP A 178 4.00 22.42 6.64
N LEU A 179 4.49 21.20 6.89
CA LEU A 179 3.97 20.35 7.96
C LEU A 179 4.67 20.65 9.28
N ASP A 180 3.89 20.84 10.35
CA ASP A 180 4.40 20.76 11.71
C ASP A 180 4.79 19.31 12.00
N PHE A 181 6.08 19.05 12.19
CA PHE A 181 6.62 17.69 12.20
C PHE A 181 7.82 17.51 13.13
N ASP A 182 7.71 16.55 14.05
CA ASP A 182 8.79 16.13 14.94
C ASP A 182 9.49 14.88 14.39
N PHE A 183 10.71 15.08 13.87
CA PHE A 183 11.54 14.00 13.33
C PHE A 183 11.98 13.00 14.41
N ASP A 184 12.30 13.47 15.61
CA ASP A 184 12.78 12.57 16.67
C ASP A 184 11.64 11.69 17.19
N GLN A 185 10.43 12.24 17.28
CA GLN A 185 9.22 11.49 17.60
C GLN A 185 8.89 10.46 16.52
N ALA A 186 8.99 10.83 15.24
CA ALA A 186 8.62 9.95 14.12
C ALA A 186 9.33 8.59 14.16
N TRP A 187 10.59 8.56 14.60
CA TRP A 187 11.42 7.35 14.69
C TRP A 187 11.23 6.54 15.97
N ARG A 188 10.50 7.06 16.97
CA ARG A 188 10.31 6.38 18.25
C ARG A 188 9.03 5.56 18.24
N PRO A 189 8.99 4.42 18.95
CA PRO A 189 7.74 3.73 19.24
C PRO A 189 6.74 4.68 19.91
N LEU A 190 5.45 4.44 19.69
CA LEU A 190 4.39 5.11 20.42
C LEU A 190 4.28 4.46 21.81
N ASN A 191 5.25 4.75 22.70
CA ASN A 191 5.24 4.26 24.06
C ASN A 191 4.77 5.36 25.02
N GLY A 192 3.59 5.18 25.63
CA GLY A 192 3.05 6.00 26.71
C GLY A 192 1.91 6.94 26.31
N ALA A 193 0.76 6.37 25.96
CA ALA A 193 -0.53 6.91 26.42
C ALA A 193 -1.04 5.99 27.55
#